data_AF-A0A0D5ZEM9-F1
#
_entry.id   AF-A0A0D5ZEM9-F1
#
_cell.length_a   1.000
_cell.length_b   1.000
_cell.length_c   1.000
_cell.angle_alpha   90.00
_cell.angle_beta   90.00
_cell.angle_gamma   90.00
#
_symmetry.space_group_name_H-M   'P 1'
#
loop_
_entity.id
_entity.type
_entity.pdbx_description
1 polymer ?
#
loop_
_entity_poly.entity_id
_entity_poly.type
_entity_poly.pdbx_seq_one_letter_code
_entity_poly.pdbx_strand_id
1 'polypeptide(L)' 'MTSVIDLNELDEKTRFALKLQLALRINAISIRGESKHPEKFDEYIREREEIIRKMVGIQNDLKIVEGSKVLFP' A
#
# COMPACT_ATOMS: atom_id res chain seq x y z
N MET A 1 0.51 -11.64 -14.96
CA MET A 1 1.81 -10.92 -14.91
C MET A 1 1.70 -9.92 -13.79
N THR A 2 2.59 -9.97 -12.80
CA THR A 2 2.63 -9.01 -11.69
C THR A 2 3.29 -7.73 -12.16
N SER A 3 2.61 -6.60 -12.01
CA SER A 3 3.18 -5.28 -12.28
C SER A 3 4.04 -4.85 -11.10
N VAL A 4 5.30 -4.53 -11.34
CA VAL A 4 6.23 -4.06 -10.31
C VAL A 4 6.46 -2.56 -10.50
N ILE A 5 6.34 -1.79 -9.43
CA ILE A 5 6.59 -0.34 -9.41
C ILE A 5 7.69 -0.07 -8.41
N ASP A 6 8.78 0.56 -8.86
CA ASP A 6 9.80 1.11 -7.96
C ASP A 6 9.44 2.56 -7.60
N LEU A 7 9.33 2.83 -6.31
CA LEU A 7 9.07 4.17 -5.79
C LEU A 7 10.14 5.19 -6.19
N ASN A 8 11.37 4.76 -6.48
CA ASN A 8 12.46 5.64 -6.89
C ASN A 8 12.29 6.20 -8.30
N GLU A 9 11.45 5.57 -9.13
CA GLU A 9 11.17 6.00 -10.50
C GLU A 9 9.99 7.00 -10.58
N LEU A 10 9.29 7.22 -9.47
CA LEU A 10 8.15 8.14 -9.39
C LEU A 10 8.61 9.56 -9.03
N ASP A 11 7.84 10.55 -9.49
CA ASP A 11 8.03 11.93 -9.04
C ASP A 11 7.84 12.06 -7.52
N GLU A 12 8.47 13.07 -6.92
CA GLU A 12 8.50 13.22 -5.46
C GLU A 12 7.11 13.28 -4.82
N LYS A 13 6.17 13.98 -5.46
CA LYS A 13 4.81 14.16 -4.94
C LYS A 13 4.05 12.84 -4.93
N THR A 14 4.10 12.10 -6.04
CA THR A 14 3.48 10.79 -6.20
C THR A 14 4.13 9.78 -5.27
N ARG A 15 5.46 9.76 -5.18
CA ARG A 15 6.23 8.92 -4.27
C ARG A 15 5.84 9.16 -2.81
N PHE A 16 5.77 10.42 -2.38
CA PHE A 16 5.39 10.77 -1.02
C PHE A 16 3.96 10.34 -0.70
N ALA A 17 3.01 10.63 -1.59
CA ALA A 17 1.62 10.25 -1.40
C ALA A 17 1.45 8.72 -1.35
N LEU A 18 2.20 7.97 -2.16
CA LEU A 18 2.14 6.51 -2.18
C LEU A 18 2.75 5.91 -0.90
N LYS A 19 3.89 6.45 -0.44
CA LYS A 19 4.48 6.09 0.87
C LYS A 19 3.52 6.34 2.03
N LEU A 20 2.78 7.45 2.01
CA LEU A 20 1.78 7.74 3.04
C LEU A 20 0.69 6.66 3.08
N GLN A 21 0.13 6.27 1.93
CA GLN A 21 -0.89 5.21 1.91
C GLN A 21 -0.33 3.86 2.35
N LEU A 22 0.91 3.52 1.95
CA LEU A 22 1.59 2.31 2.39
C LEU A 22 1.80 2.29 3.92
N ALA A 23 2.24 3.40 4.50
CA ALA A 23 2.42 3.53 5.93
C ALA A 23 1.09 3.38 6.70
N LEU A 24 0.01 4.02 6.21
CA LEU A 24 -1.32 3.88 6.80
C LEU A 24 -1.82 2.44 6.76
N ARG A 25 -1.60 1.74 5.63
CA ARG A 25 -1.93 0.31 5.50
C ARG A 25 -1.16 -0.55 6.47
N ILE A 26 0.17 -0.38 6.56
CA ILE A 26 1.02 -1.14 7.49
C ILE A 26 0.59 -0.92 8.93
N ASN A 27 0.33 0.34 9.32
CA ASN A 27 -0.16 0.66 10.64
C ASN A 27 -1.52 0.01 10.93
N ALA A 28 -2.45 0.04 9.99
CA ALA A 28 -3.74 -0.62 10.15
C ALA A 28 -3.62 -2.14 10.31
N ILE A 29 -2.72 -2.79 9.55
CA ILE A 29 -2.42 -4.22 9.71
C ILE A 29 -1.83 -4.51 11.09
N SER A 30 -0.92 -3.65 11.57
CA SER A 30 -0.32 -3.80 12.90
C SER A 30 -1.38 -3.68 14.00
N ILE A 31 -2.20 -2.63 13.95
CA ILE A 31 -3.27 -2.41 14.95
C ILE A 31 -4.30 -3.55 14.88
N ARG A 32 -4.65 -4.02 13.67
CA ARG A 32 -5.53 -5.18 13.49
C ARG A 32 -5.02 -6.41 14.23
N GLY A 33 -3.71 -6.66 14.20
CA GLY A 33 -3.10 -7.81 14.88
C GLY A 33 -3.25 -7.79 16.41
N GLU A 34 -3.42 -6.61 16.99
CA GLU A 34 -3.53 -6.40 18.45
C GLU A 34 -4.95 -5.99 18.90
N SER A 35 -5.84 -5.70 17.96
CA SER A 35 -7.18 -5.18 18.23
C SER A 35 -8.13 -6.26 18.77
N LYS A 36 -9.02 -5.87 19.67
CA LYS A 36 -10.18 -6.69 20.10
C LYS A 36 -11.25 -6.81 19.00
N HIS A 37 -11.20 -5.93 18.00
CA HIS A 37 -12.12 -5.83 16.87
C HIS A 37 -11.32 -5.70 15.56
N PRO A 38 -10.62 -6.76 15.12
CA PRO A 38 -9.80 -6.73 13.91
C PRO A 38 -10.60 -6.46 12.63
N GLU A 39 -11.87 -6.86 12.60
CA GLU A 39 -12.79 -6.70 11.46
C GLU A 39 -12.98 -5.23 11.05
N LYS A 40 -12.92 -4.31 11.99
CA LYS A 40 -13.03 -2.85 11.72
C LYS A 40 -11.85 -2.32 10.92
N PHE A 41 -10.71 -3.00 10.98
CA PHE A 41 -9.51 -2.61 10.26
C PHE A 41 -9.43 -3.28 8.88
N ASP A 42 -10.16 -4.37 8.65
CA ASP A 42 -10.21 -5.03 7.33
C ASP A 42 -10.75 -4.09 6.26
N GLU A 43 -11.83 -3.37 6.55
CA GLU A 43 -12.40 -2.37 5.64
C GLU A 43 -11.41 -1.24 5.36
N TYR A 44 -10.81 -0.68 6.41
CA TYR A 44 -9.82 0.39 6.26
C TYR A 44 -8.60 -0.04 5.43
N ILE A 45 -8.09 -1.26 5.65
CA ILE A 45 -6.98 -1.83 4.89
C ILE A 45 -7.37 -1.94 3.41
N ARG A 46 -8.57 -2.47 3.10
CA ARG A 46 -9.07 -2.58 1.73
C ARG A 46 -9.18 -1.23 1.05
N GLU A 47 -9.70 -0.21 1.74
CA GLU A 47 -9.74 1.15 1.19
C GLU A 47 -8.35 1.68 0.85
N ARG A 48 -7.35 1.45 1.73
CA ARG A 48 -5.97 1.88 1.46
C ARG A 48 -5.41 1.16 0.24
N GLU A 49 -5.67 -0.14 0.09
CA GLU A 49 -5.24 -0.93 -1.07
C GLU A 49 -5.88 -0.44 -2.37
N GLU A 50 -7.17 -0.09 -2.36
CA GLU A 50 -7.84 0.50 -3.53
C GLU A 50 -7.26 1.85 -3.91
N ILE A 51 -6.97 2.72 -2.92
CA ILE A 51 -6.35 4.02 -3.19
C ILE A 51 -4.96 3.82 -3.80
N ILE A 52 -4.16 2.92 -3.24
CA ILE A 52 -2.84 2.56 -3.79
C ILE A 52 -2.97 2.12 -5.25
N ARG A 53 -3.88 1.20 -5.56
CA ARG A 53 -4.15 0.71 -6.93
C ARG A 53 -4.60 1.84 -7.87
N LYS A 54 -5.48 2.73 -7.42
CA LYS A 54 -5.95 3.90 -8.18
C LYS A 54 -4.83 4.89 -8.46
N MET A 55 -3.95 5.14 -7.48
CA MET A 55 -2.81 6.05 -7.63
C MET A 55 -1.83 5.58 -8.69
N VAL A 56 -1.63 4.27 -8.82
CA VAL A 56 -0.70 3.70 -9.80
C VAL A 56 -1.36 3.27 -11.11
N GLY A 57 -2.69 3.32 -11.20
CA GLY A 57 -3.45 2.91 -12.38
C GLY A 57 -3.45 1.40 -12.64
N ILE A 58 -3.12 0.57 -11.64
CA ILE A 58 -2.98 -0.89 -11.78
C ILE A 58 -3.97 -1.58 -10.84
N GLN A 59 -4.93 -2.29 -11.41
CA GLN A 59 -5.95 -3.00 -10.64
C GLN A 59 -5.62 -4.47 -10.34
N ASN A 60 -4.71 -5.08 -11.12
CA ASN A 60 -4.33 -6.50 -10.98
C ASN A 60 -3.13 -6.69 -10.02
N ASP A 61 -2.50 -7.87 -10.02
CA ASP A 61 -1.29 -8.17 -9.22
C ASP A 61 -0.27 -7.02 -9.29
N LEU A 62 -0.12 -6.30 -8.17
CA LEU A 62 0.68 -5.10 -8.05
C LEU A 62 1.68 -5.31 -6.93
N LYS A 63 2.96 -5.11 -7.23
CA LYS A 63 4.05 -5.14 -6.26
C LYS A 63 4.72 -3.78 -6.22
N ILE A 64 4.78 -3.16 -5.04
CA ILE A 64 5.49 -1.88 -4.86
C ILE A 64 6.79 -2.17 -4.11
N VAL A 65 7.89 -1.71 -4.70
CA VAL A 65 9.23 -1.84 -4.16
C VAL A 65 9.86 -0.46 -3.97
N GLU A 66 10.81 -0.38 -3.05
CA GLU A 66 11.71 0.75 -2.90
C GLU A 66 13.13 0.19 -2.95
N GLY A 67 13.76 0.26 -4.13
CA GLY A 67 15.00 -0.45 -4.40
C GLY A 67 14.83 -1.96 -4.19
N SER A 68 15.56 -2.55 -3.24
CA SER A 68 15.48 -3.98 -2.93
C SER A 68 14.37 -4.36 -1.95
N LYS A 69 13.68 -3.39 -1.34
CA LYS A 69 12.67 -3.64 -0.30
C LYS A 69 11.27 -3.72 -0.90
N VAL A 70 10.54 -4.80 -0.61
CA VAL A 70 9.10 -4.90 -0.95
C VAL A 70 8.29 -4.18 0.13
N LEU A 71 7.48 -3.22 -0.29
CA LEU A 71 6.59 -2.45 0.59
C LEU A 71 5.12 -2.85 0.43
N PHE A 72 4.75 -3.38 -0.74
CA PHE A 72 3.42 -3.88 -1.04
C PHE A 72 3.52 -5.16 -1.87
N PRO A 73 2.94 -6.27 -1.39
CA PRO A 73 2.88 -7.52 -2.14
C PRO A 73 1.76 -7.53 -3.19
#